data_AF-A0A2G2HNZ6-F1
#
_entry.id   AF-A0A2G2HNZ6-F1
#
_cell.length_a   1.000
_cell.length_b   1.000
_cell.length_c   1.000
_cell.angle_alpha   90.00
_cell.angle_beta   90.00
_cell.angle_gamma   90.00
#
_symmetry.space_group_name_H-M   'P 1'
#
loop_
_entity.id
_entity.type
_entity.pdbx_description
1 polymer ?
#
loop_
_entity_poly.entity_id
_entity_poly.type
_entity_poly.pdbx_seq_one_letter_code
_entity_poly.pdbx_strand_id
1 'polypeptide(L)' 'MAVYTQVSDEALETFLDGYDIGRPRSFKGIAEGVENSNYYLETGKRRFILTL' A
#
# COMPACT_ATOMS: atom_id res chain seq x y z
N MET A 1 17.30 -12.99 0.75
CA MET A 1 17.09 -12.40 -0.59
C MET A 1 15.72 -11.75 -0.53
N ALA A 2 15.66 -10.43 -0.34
CA ALA A 2 14.38 -9.72 -0.21
C ALA A 2 13.88 -9.38 -1.61
N VAL A 3 12.78 -10.00 -2.02
CA VAL A 3 12.11 -9.68 -3.28
C VAL A 3 11.30 -8.42 -3.02
N TYR A 4 11.86 -7.26 -3.35
CA TYR A 4 11.08 -6.02 -3.41
C TYR A 4 10.16 -6.13 -4.61
N THR A 5 8.92 -6.55 -4.37
CA THR A 5 7.87 -6.42 -5.37
C THR A 5 7.60 -4.93 -5.52
N GLN A 6 8.14 -4.31 -6.58
CA GLN A 6 7.75 -2.96 -6.96
C GLN A 6 6.29 -3.02 -7.42
N VAL A 7 5.37 -2.81 -6.48
CA VAL A 7 3.98 -2.57 -6.82
C VAL A 7 3.88 -1.12 -7.29
N SER A 8 3.49 -0.93 -8.54
CA SER A 8 3.20 0.40 -9.07
C SER A 8 1.98 0.99 -8.39
N ASP A 9 1.91 2.32 -8.31
CA ASP A 9 0.77 3.03 -7.73
C ASP A 9 -0.55 2.58 -8.36
N GLU A 10 -0.58 2.41 -9.69
CA GLU A 10 -1.76 1.94 -10.45
C GLU A 10 -2.21 0.52 -10.05
N ALA A 11 -1.26 -0.39 -9.80
CA ALA A 11 -1.58 -1.75 -9.38
C ALA A 11 -2.11 -1.76 -7.95
N LEU A 12 -1.56 -0.92 -7.08
CA LEU A 12 -2.02 -0.76 -5.71
C LEU A 12 -3.40 -0.10 -5.66
N GLU A 13 -3.66 0.92 -6.48
CA GLU A 13 -4.99 1.53 -6.61
C GLU A 13 -6.03 0.51 -7.07
N THR A 14 -5.72 -0.29 -8.10
CA THR A 14 -6.61 -1.34 -8.60
C THR A 14 -6.87 -2.40 -7.53
N PHE A 15 -5.84 -2.79 -6.77
CA PHE A 15 -5.96 -3.74 -5.67
C PHE A 15 -6.89 -3.20 -4.57
N LEU A 16 -6.79 -1.92 -4.25
CA LEU A 16 -7.57 -1.28 -3.19
C LEU A 16 -9.00 -0.92 -3.59
N ASP A 17 -9.30 -0.85 -4.89
CA ASP A 17 -10.65 -0.59 -5.41
C ASP A 17 -11.68 -1.65 -4.95
N GLY A 18 -11.21 -2.86 -4.62
CA GLY A 18 -12.04 -3.92 -4.04
C GLY A 18 -12.42 -3.74 -2.57
N TYR A 19 -11.91 -2.71 -1.88
CA TYR A 19 -12.10 -2.51 -0.44
C TYR A 19 -12.89 -1.22 -0.15
N ASP A 20 -13.87 -1.26 0.76
CA ASP A 20 -14.63 -0.06 1.20
C ASP A 20 -13.86 0.84 2.19
N ILE A 21 -12.56 1.03 1.93
CA ILE A 21 -11.69 1.94 2.69
C ILE A 21 -11.72 3.37 2.12
N GLY A 22 -12.31 3.55 0.93
CA GLY A 22 -12.38 4.81 0.21
C GLY A 22 -11.17 5.03 -0.70
N ARG A 23 -11.27 6.04 -1.58
CA ARG A 23 -10.23 6.29 -2.58
C ARG A 23 -8.89 6.64 -1.90
N PRO A 24 -7.81 5.93 -2.24
CA PRO A 24 -6.51 6.25 -1.70
C PRO A 24 -6.02 7.59 -2.25
N ARG A 25 -5.41 8.39 -1.38
CA ARG A 25 -4.89 9.74 -1.67
C ARG A 25 -3.37 9.79 -1.65
N SER A 26 -2.75 8.96 -0.81
CA SER A 26 -1.31 8.92 -0.66
C SER A 26 -0.86 7.53 -0.25
N PHE A 27 0.26 7.12 -0.84
CA PHE A 27 0.93 5.86 -0.61
C PHE A 27 2.39 6.12 -0.33
N LYS A 28 2.90 5.58 0.77
CA LYS A 28 4.32 5.71 1.10
C LYS A 28 4.85 4.36 1.53
N GLY A 29 5.79 3.81 0.75
CA GLY A 29 6.51 2.60 1.12
C GLY A 29 7.30 2.81 2.41
N ILE A 30 7.24 1.84 3.31
CA ILE A 30 7.98 1.80 4.57
C ILE A 30 9.17 0.86 4.36
N ALA A 31 10.38 1.44 4.27
CA ALA A 31 11.62 0.72 4.00
C ALA A 31 12.24 0.04 5.25
N GLU A 32 11.42 -0.38 6.23
CA GLU A 32 11.87 -0.98 7.50
C GLU A 32 11.58 -2.49 7.61
N GLY A 33 11.43 -3.20 6.48
CA GLY A 33 11.16 -4.64 6.45
C GLY A 33 12.18 -5.40 5.61
N VAL A 34 12.77 -6.46 6.16
CA VAL A 34 13.65 -7.37 5.42
C VAL A 34 12.85 -8.43 4.65
N GLU A 35 11.59 -8.65 5.04
CA GLU A 35 10.74 -9.73 4.49
C GLU A 35 9.43 -9.24 3.84
N ASN A 36 8.76 -8.21 4.37
CA ASN A 36 7.44 -7.77 3.88
C ASN A 36 7.47 -6.33 3.36
N SER A 37 6.68 -6.08 2.31
CA SER A 37 6.52 -4.74 1.74
C SER A 37 5.38 -4.04 2.48
N ASN A 38 5.73 -3.16 3.41
CA ASN A 38 4.77 -2.36 4.17
C ASN A 38 4.54 -1.01 3.49
N TYR A 39 3.29 -0.57 3.41
CA TYR A 39 2.89 0.70 2.83
C TYR A 39 1.99 1.45 3.81
N TYR A 40 2.30 2.73 4.00
CA TYR A 40 1.39 3.66 4.64
C TYR A 40 0.37 4.16 3.62
N LEU A 41 -0.91 3.95 3.94
CA LEU A 41 -2.04 4.29 3.10
C LEU A 41 -2.88 5.39 3.73
N GLU A 42 -2.99 6.53 3.07
CA GLU A 42 -3.96 7.57 3.45
C GLU A 42 -5.13 7.56 2.48
N THR A 43 -6.35 7.34 2.97
CA THR A 43 -7.58 7.43 2.18
C THR A 43 -8.39 8.66 2.59
N GLY A 44 -9.41 9.00 1.80
CA GLY A 44 -10.35 10.08 2.18
C GLY A 44 -11.13 9.83 3.46
N LYS A 45 -11.25 8.58 3.93
CA LYS A 45 -11.99 8.24 5.16
C LYS A 45 -11.05 8.10 6.36
N ARG A 46 -9.97 7.31 6.22
CA ARG A 46 -9.07 6.89 7.31
C ARG A 46 -7.65 6.56 6.80
N ARG A 47 -6.74 6.29 7.74
CA ARG A 47 -5.38 5.83 7.47
C ARG A 47 -5.25 4.34 7.75
N PHE A 48 -4.48 3.64 6.92
CA PHE A 48 -4.26 2.19 7.00
C PHE A 48 -2.79 1.84 6.80
N ILE A 49 -2.39 0.66 7.25
CA ILE A 49 -1.13 0.02 6.90
C ILE A 49 -1.47 -1.17 6.00
N LEU A 50 -0.88 -1.20 4.81
CA LEU A 50 -0.96 -2.34 3.91
C LEU A 50 0.34 -3.14 4.01
N THR A 51 0.22 -4.44 4.25
CA THR A 51 1.35 -5.37 4.31
C THR A 51 1.17 -6.38 3.18
N LEU A 52 2.15 -6.44 2.28
CA LEU A 52 2.25 -7.40 1.18
C LEU A 52 3.44 -8.33 1.37
#